data_AF-A0A7C1P5T5-F1
#
_entry.id   AF-A0A7C1P5T5-F1
#
_cell.length_a   1.000
_cell.length_b   1.000
_cell.length_c   1.000
_cell.angle_alpha   90.00
_cell.angle_beta   90.00
_cell.angle_gamma   90.00
#
_symmetry.space_group_name_H-M   'P 1'
#
loop_
_entity.id
_entity.type
_entity.pdbx_description
1 polymer ?
#
loop_
_entity_poly.entity_id
_entity_poly.type
_entity_poly.pdbx_seq_one_letter_code
_entity_poly.pdbx_strand_id
1 'polypeptide(L)'
;LIHIPNPWGHDNKELLALYKGATDGGECPLVVDTSMPSCGDSRFGCWMCTMVSKDKSMSAMIQNDEDKEWLLPLLEFRNGFDVKNDRHIRDFRRMTGQVQIYKGRPIPGPYVQEARERMLRELLEIQERVKDKAPSELGEFKVITLDEIQEIRRIWVLEKRELEDSVPQIYKEATGNDYPLESIDDNLVFGKREMKLLKEICEGDALQYELTRDLLDIERSYRNMSRRAGLFDALEKAFKKSFYADEEDAVERAKRKSEAITAVKEKYQ
;
A
#
# COMPACT_ATOMS: atom_id res chain seq x y z
N LEU A 1 -23.02 26.58 -23.24
CA LEU A 1 -21.95 25.55 -23.28
C LEU A 1 -22.46 24.19 -23.75
N ILE A 2 -23.60 23.67 -23.28
CA ILE A 2 -24.16 22.37 -23.73
C ILE A 2 -24.34 22.29 -25.27
N HIS A 3 -24.74 23.39 -25.92
CA HIS A 3 -24.94 23.44 -27.37
C HIS A 3 -23.67 23.75 -28.18
N ILE A 4 -22.54 24.00 -27.51
CA ILE A 4 -21.27 24.30 -28.15
C ILE A 4 -20.51 22.97 -28.29
N PRO A 5 -19.94 22.65 -29.47
CA PRO A 5 -19.16 21.44 -29.63
C PRO A 5 -17.97 21.44 -28.66
N ASN A 6 -17.78 20.32 -27.97
CA ASN A 6 -16.69 20.13 -27.04
C ASN A 6 -15.35 20.00 -27.82
N PRO A 7 -14.30 20.76 -27.47
CA PRO A 7 -13.02 20.71 -28.17
C PRO A 7 -12.29 19.37 -28.05
N TRP A 8 -12.66 18.52 -27.08
CA TRP A 8 -12.15 17.17 -26.87
C TRP A 8 -13.05 16.09 -27.49
N GLY A 9 -14.12 16.46 -28.21
CA GLY A 9 -14.95 15.53 -28.98
C GLY A 9 -16.00 14.74 -28.20
N HIS A 10 -16.18 14.99 -26.90
CA HIS A 10 -17.20 14.33 -26.06
C HIS A 10 -18.51 15.12 -25.97
N ASP A 11 -19.64 14.48 -25.67
CA ASP A 11 -20.90 15.19 -25.47
C ASP A 11 -20.90 15.94 -24.13
N ASN A 12 -21.16 17.25 -24.17
CA ASN A 12 -21.27 18.07 -22.97
C ASN A 12 -22.46 17.67 -22.09
N LYS A 13 -23.46 16.95 -22.63
CA LYS A 13 -24.55 16.37 -21.83
C LYS A 13 -24.09 15.19 -20.99
N GLU A 14 -23.23 14.33 -21.51
CA GLU A 14 -22.64 13.21 -20.76
C GLU A 14 -21.78 13.73 -19.61
N LEU A 15 -21.01 14.79 -19.85
CA LEU A 15 -20.25 15.46 -18.81
C LEU A 15 -21.16 16.01 -17.71
N LEU A 16 -22.25 16.69 -18.07
CA LEU A 16 -23.22 17.18 -17.09
C LEU A 16 -23.85 16.03 -16.29
N ALA A 17 -24.19 14.92 -16.95
CA ALA A 17 -24.73 13.73 -16.30
C ALA A 17 -23.75 13.14 -15.29
N LEU A 18 -22.46 13.06 -15.62
CA LEU A 18 -21.40 12.61 -14.72
C LEU A 18 -21.30 13.46 -13.45
N TYR A 19 -21.24 14.80 -13.60
CA TYR A 19 -21.19 15.71 -12.44
C TYR A 19 -22.46 15.65 -11.59
N LYS A 20 -23.62 15.52 -12.24
CA LYS A 20 -24.91 15.34 -11.56
C LYS A 20 -24.92 14.06 -10.73
N GLY A 21 -24.48 12.94 -11.30
CA GLY A 21 -24.38 11.65 -10.62
C GLY A 21 -23.39 11.65 -9.46
N ALA A 22 -22.30 12.40 -9.56
CA ALA A 22 -21.28 12.50 -8.49
C ALA A 22 -21.63 13.49 -7.36
N THR A 23 -22.82 14.10 -7.40
CA THR A 23 -23.28 15.06 -6.39
C THR A 23 -24.31 14.40 -5.48
N ASP A 24 -24.18 14.59 -4.17
CA ASP A 24 -25.15 14.09 -3.19
C ASP A 24 -26.55 14.67 -3.47
N GLY A 25 -27.56 13.80 -3.53
CA GLY A 25 -28.92 14.17 -3.93
C GLY A 25 -29.15 14.39 -5.44
N GLY A 26 -28.12 14.23 -6.28
CA GLY A 26 -28.28 14.19 -7.74
C GLY A 26 -28.66 15.53 -8.37
N GLU A 27 -28.48 16.66 -7.68
CA GLU A 27 -28.79 17.99 -8.20
C GLU A 27 -27.51 18.80 -8.41
N CYS A 28 -27.07 18.95 -9.65
CA CYS A 28 -26.17 20.04 -10.04
C CYS A 28 -26.96 21.10 -10.81
N PRO A 29 -27.33 22.24 -10.20
CA PRO A 29 -27.98 23.32 -10.92
C PRO A 29 -27.05 23.83 -12.02
N LEU A 30 -27.57 23.93 -13.24
CA LEU A 30 -26.84 24.55 -14.33
C LEU A 30 -26.67 26.03 -13.99
N VAL A 31 -25.47 26.41 -13.55
CA VAL A 31 -25.16 27.79 -13.17
C VAL A 31 -25.08 28.63 -14.44
N VAL A 32 -26.12 29.43 -14.70
CA VAL A 32 -26.20 30.35 -15.86
C VAL A 32 -25.61 31.72 -15.55
N ASP A 33 -25.50 32.07 -14.27
CA ASP A 33 -24.99 33.36 -13.80
C ASP A 33 -23.94 33.17 -12.69
N THR A 34 -22.90 34.01 -12.71
CA THR A 34 -21.80 34.07 -11.73
C THR A 34 -22.23 34.39 -10.30
N SER A 35 -23.50 34.78 -10.10
CA SER A 35 -24.10 35.06 -8.80
C SER A 35 -24.54 33.80 -8.03
N MET A 36 -24.69 32.65 -8.70
CA MET A 36 -25.07 31.39 -8.03
C MET A 36 -23.85 30.58 -7.59
N PRO A 37 -23.92 29.93 -6.41
CA PRO A 37 -22.84 29.06 -5.94
C PRO A 37 -22.68 27.85 -6.87
N SER A 38 -21.44 27.46 -7.14
CA SER A 38 -21.14 26.27 -7.94
C SER A 38 -21.53 24.98 -7.20
N CYS A 39 -22.11 24.01 -7.90
CA CYS A 39 -22.46 22.68 -7.37
C CYS A 39 -21.23 21.79 -7.01
N GLY A 40 -20.00 22.31 -7.13
CA GLY A 40 -18.74 21.56 -7.11
C GLY A 40 -18.08 21.34 -5.75
N ASP A 41 -18.83 21.14 -4.66
CA ASP A 41 -18.23 20.74 -3.38
C ASP A 41 -17.79 19.26 -3.40
N SER A 42 -18.35 18.48 -4.33
CA SER A 42 -17.93 17.10 -4.63
C SER A 42 -16.79 17.11 -5.67
N ARG A 43 -15.63 16.56 -5.31
CA ARG A 43 -14.43 16.51 -6.18
C ARG A 43 -14.14 15.08 -6.58
N PHE A 44 -13.92 14.85 -7.87
CA PHE A 44 -13.35 13.59 -8.35
C PHE A 44 -11.90 13.48 -7.85
N GLY A 45 -11.60 12.45 -7.08
CA GLY A 45 -10.28 12.17 -6.54
C GLY A 45 -9.67 10.91 -7.13
N CYS A 46 -8.42 10.64 -6.79
CA CYS A 46 -7.87 9.29 -6.96
C CYS A 46 -8.74 8.31 -6.16
N TRP A 47 -9.18 7.24 -6.81
CA TRP A 47 -10.09 6.24 -6.22
C TRP A 47 -9.52 5.56 -4.96
N MET A 48 -8.20 5.61 -4.76
CA MET A 48 -7.47 5.06 -3.60
C MET A 48 -6.94 6.16 -2.65
N CYS A 49 -7.38 7.42 -2.79
CA CYS A 49 -6.89 8.53 -1.96
C CYS A 49 -7.29 8.36 -0.49
N THR A 50 -6.31 8.29 0.40
CA THR A 50 -6.49 8.13 1.87
C THR A 50 -6.41 9.46 2.64
N MET A 51 -6.22 10.60 1.95
CA MET A 51 -6.17 11.93 2.59
C MET A 51 -7.53 12.39 3.12
N VAL A 52 -8.62 11.85 2.59
CA VAL A 52 -9.99 12.10 3.06
C VAL A 52 -10.52 10.85 3.75
N SER A 53 -11.50 10.97 4.64
CA SER A 53 -12.08 9.79 5.31
C SER A 53 -13.03 9.00 4.41
N LYS A 54 -13.76 9.67 3.51
CA LYS A 54 -14.72 9.06 2.59
C LYS A 54 -14.66 9.70 1.21
N ASP A 55 -14.82 8.87 0.18
CA ASP A 55 -15.05 9.33 -1.18
C ASP A 55 -16.55 9.59 -1.39
N LYS A 56 -16.97 10.84 -1.16
CA LYS A 56 -18.37 11.27 -1.33
C LYS A 56 -18.81 11.20 -2.79
N SER A 57 -17.90 11.50 -3.72
CA SER A 57 -18.18 11.52 -5.16
C SER A 57 -18.51 10.13 -5.69
N MET A 58 -17.67 9.14 -5.36
CA MET A 58 -17.91 7.75 -5.74
C MET A 58 -19.12 7.15 -5.04
N SER A 59 -19.34 7.52 -3.77
CA SER A 59 -20.54 7.10 -3.03
C SER A 59 -21.82 7.64 -3.68
N ALA A 60 -21.83 8.92 -4.07
CA ALA A 60 -22.96 9.54 -4.77
C ALA A 60 -23.19 8.91 -6.15
N MET A 61 -22.13 8.65 -6.93
CA MET A 61 -22.25 7.99 -8.23
C MET A 61 -22.93 6.62 -8.12
N ILE A 62 -22.53 5.81 -7.14
CA ILE A 62 -23.13 4.48 -6.90
C ILE A 62 -24.60 4.61 -6.46
N GLN A 63 -24.93 5.59 -5.62
CA GLN A 63 -26.29 5.79 -5.12
C GLN A 63 -27.26 6.34 -6.17
N ASN A 64 -26.77 7.21 -7.04
CA ASN A 64 -27.58 7.91 -8.03
C ASN A 64 -27.75 7.13 -9.34
N ASP A 65 -26.87 6.16 -9.61
CA ASP A 65 -26.81 5.41 -10.87
C ASP A 65 -26.49 3.94 -10.63
N GLU A 66 -27.47 3.06 -10.88
CA GLU A 66 -27.34 1.60 -10.72
C GLU A 66 -26.26 1.02 -11.65
N ASP A 67 -26.02 1.63 -12.82
CA ASP A 67 -24.95 1.24 -13.75
C ASP A 67 -23.55 1.50 -13.16
N LYS A 68 -23.44 2.18 -12.02
CA LYS A 68 -22.19 2.42 -11.28
C LYS A 68 -22.01 1.50 -10.08
N GLU A 69 -22.93 0.58 -9.79
CA GLU A 69 -22.85 -0.34 -8.65
C GLU A 69 -21.57 -1.20 -8.67
N TRP A 70 -21.03 -1.48 -9.85
CA TRP A 70 -19.76 -2.20 -10.01
C TRP A 70 -18.54 -1.51 -9.36
N LEU A 71 -18.62 -0.21 -9.06
CA LEU A 71 -17.59 0.53 -8.31
C LEU A 71 -17.63 0.26 -6.80
N LEU A 72 -18.71 -0.33 -6.27
CA LEU A 72 -18.90 -0.54 -4.84
C LEU A 72 -17.74 -1.33 -4.18
N PRO A 73 -17.24 -2.44 -4.75
CA PRO A 73 -16.11 -3.16 -4.16
C PRO A 73 -14.83 -2.29 -4.05
N LEU A 74 -14.60 -1.38 -5.00
CA LEU A 74 -13.46 -0.46 -4.97
C LEU A 74 -13.63 0.61 -3.88
N LEU A 75 -14.85 1.13 -3.72
CA LEU A 75 -15.19 2.06 -2.64
C LEU A 75 -15.01 1.41 -1.26
N GLU A 76 -15.48 0.17 -1.09
CA GLU A 76 -15.36 -0.59 0.14
C GLU A 76 -13.90 -0.86 0.49
N PHE A 77 -13.11 -1.34 -0.47
CA PHE A 77 -11.67 -1.56 -0.30
C PHE A 77 -10.95 -0.28 0.13
N ARG A 78 -11.22 0.83 -0.57
CA ARG A 78 -10.65 2.13 -0.22
C ARG A 78 -11.05 2.58 1.18
N ASN A 79 -12.32 2.43 1.55
CA ASN A 79 -12.81 2.79 2.88
C ASN A 79 -12.21 1.87 3.97
N GLY A 80 -11.81 0.65 3.62
CA GLY A 80 -11.09 -0.28 4.47
C GLY A 80 -9.73 0.25 4.97
N PHE A 81 -9.16 1.29 4.35
CA PHE A 81 -7.96 1.96 4.85
C PHE A 81 -8.22 3.03 5.93
N ASP A 82 -9.46 3.53 6.07
CA ASP A 82 -9.84 4.53 7.08
C ASP A 82 -10.13 3.86 8.44
N VAL A 83 -9.13 3.15 8.98
CA VAL A 83 -9.24 2.44 10.26
C VAL A 83 -8.70 3.32 11.39
N LYS A 84 -9.55 3.65 12.37
CA LYS A 84 -9.16 4.46 13.53
C LYS A 84 -7.97 3.89 14.33
N ASN A 85 -7.81 2.56 14.34
CA ASN A 85 -6.71 1.89 15.03
C ASN A 85 -6.20 0.67 14.25
N ASP A 86 -5.25 0.89 13.35
CA ASP A 86 -4.59 -0.15 12.55
C ASP A 86 -3.25 -0.61 13.14
N ARG A 87 -2.92 -0.25 14.38
CA ARG A 87 -1.62 -0.56 15.03
C ARG A 87 -1.23 -2.02 14.99
N HIS A 88 -2.21 -2.92 15.12
CA HIS A 88 -2.02 -4.37 15.13
C HIS A 88 -1.56 -4.95 13.78
N ILE A 89 -1.67 -4.20 12.69
CA ILE A 89 -1.17 -4.57 11.35
C ILE A 89 -0.02 -3.68 10.89
N ARG A 90 0.54 -2.87 11.80
CA ARG A 90 1.63 -1.92 11.53
C ARG A 90 2.85 -2.36 12.31
N ASP A 91 4.02 -2.21 11.70
CA ASP A 91 5.28 -2.36 12.40
C ASP A 91 5.42 -1.24 13.45
N PHE A 92 5.95 -1.51 14.63
CA PHE A 92 6.22 -0.47 15.63
C PHE A 92 7.46 0.38 15.26
N ARG A 93 8.27 -0.09 14.31
CA ARG A 93 9.46 0.58 13.77
C ARG A 93 9.12 1.34 12.50
N ARG A 94 9.81 2.46 12.25
CA ARG A 94 9.80 3.12 10.94
C ARG A 94 10.53 2.25 9.91
N MET A 95 10.42 2.56 8.62
CA MET A 95 11.11 1.80 7.55
C MET A 95 12.63 1.67 7.78
N THR A 96 13.24 2.61 8.49
CA THR A 96 14.67 2.61 8.84
C THR A 96 15.01 1.77 10.08
N GLY A 97 14.03 1.14 10.72
CA GLY A 97 14.20 0.42 11.99
C GLY A 97 14.13 1.28 13.24
N GLN A 98 14.08 2.61 13.09
CA GLN A 98 14.01 3.53 14.23
C GLN A 98 12.61 3.52 14.85
N VAL A 99 12.55 3.56 16.18
CA VAL A 99 11.30 3.79 16.92
C VAL A 99 11.21 5.25 17.33
N GLN A 100 10.12 5.92 16.93
CA GLN A 100 9.81 7.29 17.32
C GLN A 100 8.60 7.28 18.24
N ILE A 101 8.64 8.05 19.32
CA ILE A 101 7.59 8.07 20.35
C ILE A 101 6.81 9.37 20.25
N TYR A 102 5.49 9.26 20.33
CA TYR A 102 4.58 10.38 20.47
C TYR A 102 3.54 10.08 21.55
N LYS A 103 3.36 11.00 22.50
CA LYS A 103 2.44 10.84 23.64
C LYS A 103 2.60 9.48 24.37
N GLY A 104 3.84 9.07 24.59
CA GLY A 104 4.17 7.84 25.34
C GLY A 104 4.01 6.52 24.58
N ARG A 105 3.65 6.54 23.29
CA ARG A 105 3.50 5.35 22.44
C ARG A 105 4.35 5.45 21.17
N PRO A 106 4.79 4.32 20.58
CA PRO A 106 5.46 4.37 19.29
C PRO A 106 4.51 4.88 18.20
N ILE A 107 5.05 5.69 17.28
CA ILE A 107 4.35 6.09 16.06
C ILE A 107 4.32 4.86 15.13
N PRO A 108 3.14 4.42 14.65
CA PRO A 108 3.05 3.27 13.75
C PRO A 108 3.93 3.45 12.51
N GLY A 109 4.60 2.36 12.15
CA GLY A 109 5.46 2.20 10.99
C GLY A 109 4.69 1.85 9.73
N PRO A 110 5.35 1.25 8.73
CA PRO A 110 4.66 0.69 7.56
C PRO A 110 3.75 -0.49 7.97
N TYR A 111 2.85 -0.91 7.09
CA TYR A 111 2.13 -2.16 7.25
C TYR A 111 3.10 -3.35 7.35
N VAL A 112 2.77 -4.37 8.14
CA VAL A 112 3.55 -5.62 8.18
C VAL A 112 3.38 -6.41 6.88
N GLN A 113 4.22 -7.41 6.64
CA GLN A 113 4.20 -8.22 5.42
C GLN A 113 2.83 -8.86 5.20
N GLU A 114 2.29 -9.53 6.22
CA GLU A 114 1.00 -10.23 6.16
C GLU A 114 -0.15 -9.26 5.81
N ALA A 115 -0.08 -8.02 6.27
CA ALA A 115 -1.08 -7.01 5.97
C ALA A 115 -1.01 -6.56 4.49
N ARG A 116 0.20 -6.36 3.95
CA ARG A 116 0.39 -6.04 2.52
C ARG A 116 -0.05 -7.19 1.62
N GLU A 117 0.27 -8.44 2.00
CA GLU A 117 -0.14 -9.64 1.27
C GLU A 117 -1.67 -9.75 1.20
N ARG A 118 -2.35 -9.52 2.33
CA ARG A 118 -3.81 -9.48 2.38
C ARG A 118 -4.39 -8.39 1.49
N MET A 119 -3.83 -7.18 1.52
CA MET A 119 -4.29 -6.06 0.70
C MET A 119 -4.14 -6.34 -0.80
N LEU A 120 -3.01 -6.92 -1.23
CA LEU A 120 -2.80 -7.29 -2.63
C LEU A 120 -3.78 -8.37 -3.07
N ARG A 121 -4.00 -9.39 -2.23
CA ARG A 121 -4.97 -10.45 -2.50
C ARG A 121 -6.37 -9.88 -2.70
N GLU A 122 -6.83 -9.08 -1.75
CA GLU A 122 -8.16 -8.46 -1.80
C GLU A 122 -8.31 -7.57 -3.04
N LEU A 123 -7.27 -6.81 -3.41
CA LEU A 123 -7.27 -5.99 -4.63
C LEU A 123 -7.42 -6.83 -5.91
N LEU A 124 -6.72 -7.96 -6.00
CA LEU A 124 -6.81 -8.86 -7.15
C LEU A 124 -8.16 -9.58 -7.20
N GLU A 125 -8.69 -10.02 -6.07
CA GLU A 125 -10.04 -10.60 -5.97
C GLU A 125 -11.10 -9.58 -6.40
N ILE A 126 -10.94 -8.31 -6.03
CA ILE A 126 -11.81 -7.23 -6.48
C ILE A 126 -11.68 -7.03 -7.99
N GLN A 127 -10.47 -6.99 -8.54
CA GLN A 127 -10.25 -6.89 -9.99
C GLN A 127 -11.02 -7.99 -10.75
N GLU A 128 -10.93 -9.24 -10.30
CA GLU A 128 -11.65 -10.36 -10.92
C GLU A 128 -13.17 -10.22 -10.79
N ARG A 129 -13.68 -9.63 -9.70
CA ARG A 129 -15.11 -9.40 -9.50
C ARG A 129 -15.67 -8.27 -10.38
N VAL A 130 -14.87 -7.24 -10.66
CA VAL A 130 -15.33 -6.04 -11.37
C VAL A 130 -15.05 -6.08 -12.87
N LYS A 131 -14.09 -6.87 -13.34
CA LYS A 131 -13.71 -6.91 -14.77
C LYS A 131 -14.88 -7.20 -15.71
N ASP A 132 -15.80 -8.08 -15.31
CA ASP A 132 -16.95 -8.49 -16.15
C ASP A 132 -18.15 -7.55 -15.98
N LYS A 133 -18.12 -6.66 -14.98
CA LYS A 133 -19.17 -5.69 -14.67
C LYS A 133 -18.82 -4.27 -15.11
N ALA A 134 -17.55 -4.03 -15.40
CA ALA A 134 -17.09 -2.74 -15.89
C ALA A 134 -17.70 -2.44 -17.29
N PRO A 135 -18.05 -1.18 -17.57
CA PRO A 135 -18.58 -0.78 -18.87
C PRO A 135 -17.66 -1.17 -20.02
N SER A 136 -18.24 -1.71 -21.10
CA SER A 136 -17.49 -2.23 -22.25
C SER A 136 -16.61 -1.19 -22.95
N GLU A 137 -16.96 0.10 -22.80
CA GLU A 137 -16.22 1.24 -23.32
C GLU A 137 -14.84 1.40 -22.66
N LEU A 138 -14.65 0.82 -21.47
CA LEU A 138 -13.35 0.79 -20.77
C LEU A 138 -12.41 -0.30 -21.30
N GLY A 139 -12.90 -1.19 -22.17
CA GLY A 139 -12.14 -2.33 -22.67
C GLY A 139 -11.76 -3.30 -21.55
N GLU A 140 -10.53 -3.82 -21.59
CA GLU A 140 -10.00 -4.71 -20.55
C GLU A 140 -9.66 -3.90 -19.29
N PHE A 141 -10.66 -3.69 -18.42
CA PHE A 141 -10.48 -2.94 -17.19
C PHE A 141 -9.59 -3.68 -16.19
N LYS A 142 -8.48 -3.05 -15.81
CA LYS A 142 -7.53 -3.54 -14.80
C LYS A 142 -7.45 -2.51 -13.68
N VAL A 143 -7.76 -2.93 -12.46
CA VAL A 143 -7.59 -2.10 -11.26
C VAL A 143 -6.10 -1.91 -10.95
N ILE A 144 -5.32 -2.96 -11.17
CA ILE A 144 -3.87 -2.97 -11.07
C ILE A 144 -3.28 -3.74 -12.26
N THR A 145 -2.30 -3.14 -12.91
CA THR A 145 -1.64 -3.71 -14.09
C THR A 145 -0.61 -4.77 -13.69
N LEU A 146 -0.25 -5.65 -14.64
CA LEU A 146 0.80 -6.64 -14.41
C LEU A 146 2.15 -6.00 -14.06
N ASP A 147 2.48 -4.87 -14.69
CA ASP A 147 3.72 -4.13 -14.43
C ASP A 147 3.74 -3.57 -12.99
N GLU A 148 2.61 -3.08 -12.50
CA GLU A 148 2.49 -2.63 -11.10
C GLU A 148 2.61 -3.80 -10.12
N ILE A 149 2.02 -4.97 -10.42
CA ILE A 149 2.18 -6.18 -9.61
C ILE A 149 3.64 -6.64 -9.59
N GLN A 150 4.33 -6.58 -10.73
CA GLN A 150 5.75 -6.91 -10.84
C GLN A 150 6.61 -5.93 -10.03
N GLU A 151 6.27 -4.64 -10.01
CA GLU A 151 6.97 -3.65 -9.20
C GLU A 151 6.74 -3.87 -7.69
N ILE A 152 5.52 -4.26 -7.29
CA ILE A 152 5.24 -4.69 -5.91
C ILE A 152 6.14 -5.87 -5.53
N ARG A 153 6.21 -6.91 -6.37
CA ARG A 153 7.06 -8.08 -6.17
C ARG A 153 8.54 -7.68 -6.07
N ARG A 154 9.02 -6.80 -6.95
CA ARG A 154 10.40 -6.26 -6.93
C ARG A 154 10.71 -5.57 -5.60
N ILE A 155 9.84 -4.68 -5.13
CA ILE A 155 10.02 -3.96 -3.86
C ILE A 155 10.06 -4.96 -2.70
N TRP A 156 9.16 -5.94 -2.67
CA TRP A 156 9.08 -6.92 -1.59
C TRP A 156 10.32 -7.80 -1.54
N VAL A 157 10.72 -8.38 -2.68
CA VAL A 157 11.86 -9.30 -2.73
C VAL A 157 13.19 -8.56 -2.61
N LEU A 158 13.43 -7.49 -3.37
CA LEU A 158 14.75 -6.85 -3.47
C LEU A 158 15.01 -5.78 -2.41
N GLU A 159 13.99 -5.00 -2.04
CA GLU A 159 14.17 -3.90 -1.09
C GLU A 159 13.80 -4.31 0.33
N LYS A 160 12.70 -5.05 0.49
CA LYS A 160 12.23 -5.52 1.80
C LYS A 160 12.78 -6.89 2.22
N ARG A 161 13.46 -7.60 1.29
CA ARG A 161 14.09 -8.91 1.51
C ARG A 161 13.08 -9.99 1.92
N GLU A 162 11.88 -9.91 1.37
CA GLU A 162 10.80 -10.88 1.58
C GLU A 162 11.00 -12.07 0.64
N LEU A 163 11.96 -12.93 1.00
CA LEU A 163 12.41 -14.07 0.20
C LEU A 163 11.36 -15.18 0.02
N GLU A 164 10.22 -15.08 0.71
CA GLU A 164 9.08 -15.97 0.49
C GLU A 164 8.52 -15.84 -0.93
N ASP A 165 8.72 -14.67 -1.56
CA ASP A 165 8.25 -14.32 -2.89
C ASP A 165 6.76 -14.70 -3.07
N SER A 166 5.91 -14.09 -2.25
CA SER A 166 4.51 -14.49 -2.11
C SER A 166 3.61 -14.02 -3.25
N VAL A 167 4.03 -13.04 -4.06
CA VAL A 167 3.21 -12.43 -5.12
C VAL A 167 2.71 -13.45 -6.16
N PRO A 168 3.54 -14.35 -6.73
CA PRO A 168 3.05 -15.35 -7.68
C PRO A 168 1.95 -16.26 -7.11
N GLN A 169 2.08 -16.64 -5.83
CA GLN A 169 1.08 -17.45 -5.17
C GLN A 169 -0.21 -16.65 -4.92
N ILE A 170 -0.10 -15.42 -4.42
CA ILE A 170 -1.24 -14.53 -4.19
C ILE A 170 -2.00 -14.31 -5.51
N TYR A 171 -1.28 -14.06 -6.60
CA TYR A 171 -1.85 -13.89 -7.93
C TYR A 171 -2.62 -15.12 -8.38
N LYS A 172 -2.01 -16.32 -8.25
CA LYS A 172 -2.67 -17.58 -8.62
C LYS A 172 -3.91 -17.86 -7.80
N GLU A 173 -3.86 -17.62 -6.49
CA GLU A 173 -4.99 -17.87 -5.60
C GLU A 173 -6.14 -16.87 -5.83
N ALA A 174 -5.83 -15.61 -6.13
CA ALA A 174 -6.85 -14.57 -6.36
C ALA A 174 -7.45 -14.62 -7.77
N THR A 175 -6.65 -14.90 -8.79
CA THR A 175 -7.08 -14.84 -10.20
C THR A 175 -7.38 -16.20 -10.83
N GLY A 176 -6.93 -17.29 -10.20
CA GLY A 176 -6.98 -18.64 -10.78
C GLY A 176 -5.95 -18.89 -11.90
N ASN A 177 -5.19 -17.87 -12.32
CA ASN A 177 -4.21 -17.96 -13.40
C ASN A 177 -2.79 -18.02 -12.84
N ASP A 178 -1.89 -18.74 -13.51
CA ASP A 178 -0.48 -18.71 -13.14
C ASP A 178 0.10 -17.31 -13.34
N TYR A 179 1.02 -16.92 -12.44
CA TYR A 179 1.73 -15.65 -12.57
C TYR A 179 2.60 -15.68 -13.83
N PRO A 180 2.43 -14.74 -14.77
CA PRO A 180 2.95 -14.90 -16.13
C PRO A 180 4.43 -14.55 -16.28
N LEU A 181 5.05 -13.92 -15.28
CA LEU A 181 6.45 -13.49 -15.34
C LEU A 181 7.35 -14.47 -14.59
N GLU A 182 8.59 -14.60 -15.08
CA GLU A 182 9.62 -15.48 -14.51
C GLU A 182 10.09 -15.01 -13.12
N SER A 183 11.04 -15.74 -12.55
CA SER A 183 11.67 -15.37 -11.28
C SER A 183 12.32 -13.98 -11.38
N ILE A 184 12.24 -13.18 -10.31
CA ILE A 184 12.96 -11.90 -10.23
C ILE A 184 14.48 -12.12 -10.15
N ASP A 185 14.89 -13.26 -9.61
CA ASP A 185 16.30 -13.64 -9.46
C ASP A 185 16.43 -15.14 -9.70
N ASP A 186 17.09 -15.53 -10.79
CA ASP A 186 17.37 -16.94 -11.09
C ASP A 186 18.31 -17.59 -10.06
N ASN A 187 18.95 -16.78 -9.20
CA ASN A 187 19.83 -17.23 -8.12
C ASN A 187 19.15 -17.21 -6.74
N LEU A 188 17.81 -17.10 -6.67
CA LEU A 188 17.08 -17.16 -5.41
C LEU A 188 17.13 -18.61 -4.86
N VAL A 189 18.21 -18.94 -4.16
CA VAL A 189 18.42 -20.29 -3.56
C VAL A 189 17.43 -20.57 -2.42
N PHE A 190 16.95 -19.52 -1.76
CA PHE A 190 15.98 -19.62 -0.69
C PHE A 190 14.61 -19.19 -1.21
N GLY A 191 13.64 -20.10 -1.16
CA GLY A 191 12.26 -19.79 -1.48
C GLY A 191 11.33 -19.96 -0.28
N LYS A 192 10.03 -20.04 -0.58
CA LYS A 192 8.97 -20.22 0.42
C LYS A 192 9.22 -21.35 1.41
N ARG A 193 9.79 -22.48 0.97
CA ARG A 193 10.03 -23.65 1.82
C ARG A 193 11.11 -23.37 2.86
N GLU A 194 12.23 -22.80 2.45
CA GLU A 194 13.35 -22.47 3.32
C GLU A 194 12.96 -21.37 4.30
N MET A 195 12.20 -20.37 3.83
CA MET A 195 11.68 -19.30 4.68
C MET A 195 10.68 -19.81 5.72
N LYS A 196 9.82 -20.77 5.35
CA LYS A 196 8.93 -21.44 6.31
C LYS A 196 9.74 -22.16 7.39
N LEU A 197 10.76 -22.94 7.01
CA LEU A 197 11.63 -23.62 7.96
C LEU A 197 12.37 -22.63 8.88
N LEU A 198 12.87 -21.53 8.34
CA LEU A 198 13.51 -20.49 9.12
C LEU A 198 12.54 -19.88 10.15
N LYS A 199 11.29 -19.61 9.75
CA LYS A 199 10.24 -19.10 10.65
C LYS A 199 9.91 -20.08 11.78
N GLU A 200 9.90 -21.38 11.47
CA GLU A 200 9.70 -22.45 12.46
C GLU A 200 10.86 -22.51 13.47
N ILE A 201 12.12 -22.38 13.01
CA ILE A 201 13.32 -22.38 13.88
C ILE A 201 13.36 -21.14 14.79
N CYS A 202 12.82 -20.00 14.36
CA CYS A 202 12.73 -18.79 15.18
C CYS A 202 11.60 -18.82 16.21
N GLU A 203 10.80 -19.89 16.29
CA GLU A 203 9.79 -20.13 17.34
C GLU A 203 8.80 -18.96 17.57
N GLY A 204 8.51 -18.19 16.52
CA GLY A 204 7.59 -17.05 16.59
C GLY A 204 8.25 -15.71 16.92
N ASP A 205 9.56 -15.65 17.12
CA ASP A 205 10.31 -14.38 17.18
C ASP A 205 10.42 -13.78 15.77
N ALA A 206 9.52 -12.83 15.48
CA ALA A 206 9.47 -12.13 14.21
C ALA A 206 10.72 -11.28 13.95
N LEU A 207 11.35 -10.72 14.99
CA LEU A 207 12.53 -9.86 14.83
C LEU A 207 13.75 -10.69 14.49
N GLN A 208 13.94 -11.83 15.17
CA GLN A 208 14.99 -12.79 14.86
C GLN A 208 14.81 -13.38 13.46
N TYR A 209 13.56 -13.72 13.09
CA TYR A 209 13.23 -14.20 11.76
C TYR A 209 13.64 -13.19 10.68
N GLU A 210 13.18 -11.95 10.81
CA GLU A 210 13.51 -10.87 9.87
C GLU A 210 15.01 -10.61 9.80
N LEU A 211 15.70 -10.54 10.94
CA LEU A 211 17.14 -10.32 10.98
C LEU A 211 17.87 -11.42 10.22
N THR A 212 17.54 -12.67 10.51
CA THR A 212 18.23 -13.82 9.90
C THR A 212 17.96 -13.86 8.40
N ARG A 213 16.71 -13.63 7.98
CA ARG A 213 16.33 -13.52 6.57
C ARG A 213 17.10 -12.38 5.87
N ASP A 214 17.15 -11.20 6.47
CA ASP A 214 17.85 -10.03 5.93
C ASP A 214 19.35 -10.33 5.77
N LEU A 215 19.99 -10.96 6.76
CA LEU A 215 21.40 -11.34 6.74
C LEU A 215 21.72 -12.38 5.66
N LEU A 216 20.86 -13.38 5.46
CA LEU A 216 21.02 -14.38 4.40
C LEU A 216 20.98 -13.73 3.01
N ASP A 217 20.03 -12.83 2.78
CA ASP A 217 19.95 -12.11 1.50
C ASP A 217 21.13 -11.14 1.31
N ILE A 218 21.61 -10.49 2.38
CA ILE A 218 22.80 -9.63 2.33
C ILE A 218 24.00 -10.47 1.90
N GLU A 219 24.30 -11.58 2.57
CA GLU A 219 25.43 -12.43 2.19
C GLU A 219 25.35 -12.86 0.72
N ARG A 220 24.16 -13.34 0.29
CA ARG A 220 23.93 -13.77 -1.09
C ARG A 220 24.22 -12.66 -2.09
N SER A 221 23.67 -11.46 -1.87
CA SER A 221 23.82 -10.32 -2.79
C SER A 221 25.27 -9.88 -2.98
N TYR A 222 26.12 -10.07 -1.96
CA TYR A 222 27.55 -9.74 -2.02
C TYR A 222 28.45 -10.91 -2.43
N ARG A 223 27.93 -12.15 -2.52
CA ARG A 223 28.71 -13.36 -2.81
C ARG A 223 29.43 -13.30 -4.15
N ASN A 224 28.76 -12.77 -5.18
CA ASN A 224 29.27 -12.71 -6.56
C ASN A 224 29.92 -11.36 -6.90
N MET A 225 30.02 -10.43 -5.95
CA MET A 225 30.61 -9.12 -6.19
C MET A 225 32.13 -9.17 -6.12
N SER A 226 32.80 -8.67 -7.18
CA SER A 226 34.26 -8.53 -7.22
C SER A 226 34.80 -7.63 -6.11
N ARG A 227 34.00 -6.66 -5.63
CA ARG A 227 34.30 -5.80 -4.48
C ARG A 227 33.11 -5.77 -3.53
N ARG A 228 33.35 -6.07 -2.25
CA ARG A 228 32.33 -6.08 -1.18
C ARG A 228 32.18 -4.73 -0.47
N ALA A 229 32.39 -3.63 -1.19
CA ALA A 229 32.21 -2.30 -0.63
C ALA A 229 30.73 -2.10 -0.26
N GLY A 230 30.44 -1.66 0.97
CA GLY A 230 29.08 -1.49 1.49
C GLY A 230 28.49 -2.69 2.24
N LEU A 231 29.17 -3.85 2.26
CA LEU A 231 28.68 -5.04 2.98
C LEU A 231 28.47 -4.76 4.47
N PHE A 232 29.46 -4.17 5.14
CA PHE A 232 29.37 -3.87 6.56
C PHE A 232 28.25 -2.86 6.86
N ASP A 233 28.05 -1.86 5.99
CA ASP A 233 26.95 -0.89 6.13
C ASP A 233 25.58 -1.58 5.98
N ALA A 234 25.46 -2.54 5.06
CA ALA A 234 24.25 -3.31 4.87
C ALA A 234 23.95 -4.21 6.09
N LEU A 235 24.96 -4.90 6.61
CA LEU A 235 24.85 -5.71 7.83
C LEU A 235 24.45 -4.85 9.03
N GLU A 236 25.12 -3.71 9.23
CA GLU A 236 24.82 -2.80 10.32
C GLU A 236 23.37 -2.27 10.23
N LYS A 237 22.87 -1.98 9.03
CA LYS A 237 21.47 -1.58 8.82
C LYS A 237 20.48 -2.69 9.20
N ALA A 238 20.76 -3.94 8.83
CA ALA A 238 19.92 -5.08 9.21
C ALA A 238 19.87 -5.25 10.73
N PHE A 239 21.03 -5.22 11.40
CA PHE A 239 21.07 -5.26 12.86
C PHE A 239 20.31 -4.09 13.49
N LYS A 240 20.56 -2.84 13.08
CA LYS A 240 19.86 -1.67 13.61
C LYS A 240 18.34 -1.74 13.46
N LYS A 241 17.84 -2.47 12.47
CA LYS A 241 16.41 -2.65 12.23
C LYS A 241 15.78 -3.69 13.16
N SER A 242 16.48 -4.77 13.48
CA SER A 242 15.88 -5.94 14.14
C SER A 242 16.58 -6.40 15.42
N PHE A 243 17.47 -5.59 16.01
CA PHE A 243 18.20 -5.94 17.24
C PHE A 243 17.38 -5.86 18.54
N TYR A 244 16.11 -5.42 18.48
CA TYR A 244 15.26 -5.29 19.66
C TYR A 244 14.82 -6.67 20.16
N ALA A 245 14.56 -6.79 21.47
CA ALA A 245 13.93 -8.01 22.01
C ALA A 245 12.43 -8.06 21.66
N ASP A 246 11.75 -6.93 21.78
CA ASP A 246 10.32 -6.76 21.51
C ASP A 246 9.98 -5.26 21.34
N GLU A 247 8.70 -4.93 21.22
CA GLU A 247 8.22 -3.54 21.15
C GLU A 247 8.55 -2.75 22.43
N GLU A 248 8.50 -3.38 23.62
CA GLU A 248 8.75 -2.71 24.89
C GLU A 248 10.22 -2.29 25.03
N ASP A 249 11.16 -3.19 24.71
CA ASP A 249 12.60 -2.89 24.65
C ASP A 249 12.88 -1.77 23.65
N ALA A 250 12.25 -1.82 22.47
CA ALA A 250 12.44 -0.80 21.45
C ALA A 250 11.94 0.59 21.90
N VAL A 251 10.79 0.64 22.57
CA VAL A 251 10.23 1.86 23.17
C VAL A 251 11.13 2.39 24.29
N GLU A 252 11.63 1.52 25.17
CA GLU A 252 12.51 1.95 26.25
C GLU A 252 13.82 2.55 25.72
N ARG A 253 14.44 1.90 24.73
CA ARG A 253 15.64 2.43 24.07
C ARG A 253 15.39 3.78 23.41
N ALA A 254 14.24 3.95 22.75
CA ALA A 254 13.87 5.21 22.14
C ALA A 254 13.68 6.34 23.17
N LYS A 255 13.08 6.04 24.35
CA LYS A 255 12.97 7.00 25.47
C LYS A 255 14.34 7.43 25.97
N ARG A 256 15.20 6.46 26.32
CA ARG A 256 16.57 6.73 26.81
C ARG A 256 17.37 7.59 25.82
N LYS A 257 17.25 7.32 24.52
CA LYS A 257 17.90 8.11 23.47
C LYS A 257 17.35 9.54 23.40
N SER A 258 16.03 9.72 23.52
CA SER A 258 15.40 11.04 23.52
C SER A 258 15.84 11.87 24.72
N GLU A 259 15.86 11.26 25.91
CA GLU A 259 16.31 11.90 27.16
C GLU A 259 17.77 12.34 27.07
N ALA A 260 18.65 11.48 26.55
CA ALA A 260 20.05 11.82 26.32
C ALA A 260 20.22 13.01 25.36
N ILE A 261 19.44 13.07 24.26
CA ILE A 261 19.48 14.18 23.31
C ILE A 261 18.99 15.48 23.97
N THR A 262 17.92 15.42 24.77
CA THR A 262 17.40 16.60 25.50
C THR A 262 18.44 17.12 26.50
N ALA A 263 19.03 16.23 27.31
CA ALA A 263 20.06 16.61 28.28
C ALA A 263 21.29 17.25 27.64
N VAL A 264 21.69 16.78 26.45
CA VAL A 264 22.77 17.41 25.67
C VAL A 264 22.36 18.81 25.22
N LYS A 265 21.14 18.99 24.68
CA LYS A 265 20.65 20.31 24.24
C LYS A 265 20.60 21.32 25.39
N GLU A 266 20.10 20.89 26.56
CA GLU A 266 20.04 21.73 27.76
C GLU A 266 21.43 22.11 28.28
N LYS A 267 22.44 21.26 28.08
CA LYS A 267 23.83 21.55 28.49
C LYS A 267 24.54 22.57 27.58
N TYR A 268 24.08 22.74 26.34
CA TYR A 268 24.69 23.63 25.34
C TYR A 268 23.79 24.84 25.00
N GLN A 269 22.72 25.08 25.75
CA GLN A 269 21.95 26.33 25.78
C GLN A 269 22.39 27.18 26.97
#